data_AF-A0A535D340-F1
#
_entry.id   AF-A0A535D340-F1
#
_cell.length_a   1.000
_cell.length_b   1.000
_cell.length_c   1.000
_cell.angle_alpha   90.00
_cell.angle_beta   90.00
_cell.angle_gamma   90.00
#
_symmetry.space_group_name_H-M   'P 1'
#
loop_
_entity.id
_entity.type
_entity.pdbx_description
1 polymer ?
#
loop_
_entity_poly.entity_id
_entity_poly.type
_entity_poly.pdbx_seq_one_letter_code
_entity_poly.pdbx_strand_id
1 'polypeptide(L)'
;WDHGPAYAALRELCAGIRDGVRDVIAADRPLVVVLDADVAGIVGQVLQDEMKVRSPLVCVDQIQLSDLDFIDLGAVLPEKGVVPVVVKSLVFSER
;
A
#
# COMPACT_ATOMS: atom_id res chain seq x y z
N TRP A 1 12.46 -4.00 11.45
CA TRP A 1 12.77 -2.57 11.69
C TRP A 1 12.53 -2.27 13.16
N ASP A 2 13.56 -1.95 13.93
CA ASP A 2 13.42 -1.88 15.39
C ASP A 2 13.10 -0.48 15.94
N HIS A 3 13.23 0.59 15.13
CA HIS A 3 13.08 1.99 15.58
C HIS A 3 12.14 2.84 14.68
N GLY A 4 11.35 2.19 13.82
CA GLY A 4 10.57 2.86 12.77
C GLY A 4 11.45 3.51 11.68
N PRO A 5 10.93 3.76 10.47
CA PRO A 5 11.69 4.54 9.49
C PRO A 5 11.79 5.98 9.99
N ALA A 6 13.01 6.52 10.05
CA ALA A 6 13.17 7.96 10.10
C ALA A 6 12.36 8.56 8.94
N TYR A 7 11.60 9.64 9.17
CA TYR A 7 10.68 10.21 8.17
C TYR A 7 11.35 10.45 6.79
N ALA A 8 12.65 10.76 6.76
CA ALA A 8 13.44 10.83 5.53
C ALA A 8 13.41 9.53 4.70
N ALA A 9 13.62 8.37 5.32
CA ALA A 9 13.56 7.07 4.66
C ALA A 9 12.15 6.75 4.13
N LEU A 10 11.11 7.09 4.91
CA LEU A 10 9.72 6.93 4.46
C LEU A 10 9.42 7.82 3.25
N ARG A 11 9.93 9.06 3.24
CA ARG A 11 9.78 9.98 2.12
C ARG A 11 10.52 9.49 0.87
N GLU A 12 11.72 8.94 1.03
CA GLU A 12 12.47 8.32 -0.07
C GLU A 12 11.72 7.11 -0.63
N LEU A 13 11.16 6.25 0.22
CA LEU A 13 10.29 5.15 -0.20
C LEU A 13 9.10 5.67 -1.04
N CYS A 14 8.40 6.69 -0.56
CA CYS A 14 7.26 7.27 -1.27
C CYS A 14 7.65 7.87 -2.63
N ALA A 15 8.82 8.51 -2.72
CA ALA A 15 9.35 9.02 -3.98
C ALA A 15 9.65 7.86 -4.96
N GLY A 16 10.28 6.79 -4.46
CA GLY A 16 10.53 5.57 -5.25
C GLY A 16 9.25 4.93 -5.77
N ILE A 17 8.20 4.82 -4.93
CA ILE A 17 6.88 4.31 -5.33
C ILE A 17 6.29 5.18 -6.46
N ARG A 18 6.21 6.51 -6.26
CA ARG A 18 5.68 7.45 -7.28
C ARG A 18 6.39 7.28 -8.61
N ASP A 19 7.71 7.20 -8.60
CA ASP A 19 8.51 7.13 -9.82
C ASP A 19 8.38 5.75 -10.49
N GLY A 20 8.35 4.67 -9.72
CA GLY A 20 8.20 3.31 -10.25
C GLY A 20 6.83 3.01 -10.85
N VAL A 21 5.77 3.69 -10.39
CA VAL A 21 4.39 3.49 -10.87
C VAL A 21 3.85 4.67 -11.69
N ARG A 22 4.74 5.52 -12.22
CA ARG A 22 4.36 6.76 -12.93
C ARG A 22 3.32 6.52 -14.03
N ASP A 23 3.45 5.46 -14.81
CA ASP A 23 2.52 5.14 -15.90
C ASP A 23 1.14 4.70 -15.39
N VAL A 24 1.07 4.07 -14.22
CA VAL A 24 -0.19 3.71 -13.54
C VAL A 24 -0.91 4.98 -13.10
N ILE A 25 -0.17 5.90 -12.47
CA ILE A 25 -0.69 7.20 -12.03
C ILE A 25 -1.16 8.03 -13.22
N ALA A 26 -0.36 8.10 -14.29
CA ALA A 26 -0.69 8.85 -15.50
C ALA A 26 -1.94 8.31 -16.22
N ALA A 27 -2.22 7.02 -16.07
CA ALA A 27 -3.42 6.36 -16.58
C ALA A 27 -4.64 6.46 -15.64
N ASP A 28 -4.56 7.24 -14.55
CA ASP A 28 -5.59 7.38 -13.51
C ASP A 28 -6.10 6.05 -12.94
N ARG A 29 -5.21 5.04 -12.89
CA ARG A 29 -5.53 3.73 -12.34
C ARG A 29 -5.31 3.72 -10.83
N PRO A 30 -6.11 2.96 -10.07
CA PRO A 30 -5.94 2.87 -8.63
C PRO A 30 -4.57 2.29 -8.27
N LEU A 31 -3.87 2.97 -7.36
CA LEU A 31 -2.65 2.49 -6.74
C LEU A 31 -3.01 1.88 -5.38
N VAL A 32 -2.66 0.61 -5.19
CA VAL A 32 -2.77 -0.09 -3.91
C VAL A 32 -1.36 -0.29 -3.37
N VAL A 33 -1.09 0.24 -2.18
CA VAL A 33 0.17 0.06 -1.47
C VAL A 33 -0.11 -0.80 -0.23
N VAL A 34 0.56 -1.94 -0.15
CA VAL A 34 0.46 -2.88 0.98
C VAL A 34 1.77 -2.88 1.72
N LEU A 35 1.71 -2.70 3.04
CA LEU A 35 2.87 -2.55 3.92
C LEU A 35 2.77 -3.56 5.06
N ASP A 36 3.90 -4.10 5.48
CA ASP A 36 4.00 -4.95 6.67
C ASP A 36 4.21 -4.16 7.98
N ALA A 37 4.34 -2.83 7.86
CA ALA A 37 4.56 -1.89 8.96
C ALA A 37 3.40 -0.89 9.08
N ASP A 38 3.07 -0.52 10.32
CA ASP A 38 1.99 0.40 10.75
C ASP A 38 2.26 1.87 10.36
N VAL A 39 2.31 2.14 9.06
CA VAL A 39 2.65 3.45 8.49
C VAL A 39 1.79 3.85 7.29
N ALA A 40 0.69 3.14 7.00
CA ALA A 40 -0.14 3.42 5.81
C ALA A 40 -0.70 4.83 5.80
N GLY A 41 -1.09 5.36 6.97
CA GLY A 41 -1.59 6.73 7.09
C GLY A 41 -0.55 7.76 6.65
N ILE A 42 0.69 7.65 7.14
CA ILE A 42 1.77 8.58 6.79
C ILE A 42 2.19 8.39 5.34
N VAL A 43 2.33 7.15 4.86
CA VAL A 43 2.67 6.85 3.46
C VAL A 43 1.61 7.43 2.52
N GLY A 44 0.33 7.21 2.81
CA GLY A 44 -0.78 7.76 2.04
C GLY A 44 -0.75 9.29 2.00
N GLN A 45 -0.51 9.92 3.15
CA GLN A 45 -0.40 11.37 3.24
C GLN A 45 0.79 11.91 2.43
N VAL A 46 1.98 11.33 2.56
CA VAL A 46 3.16 11.75 1.79
C VAL A 46 2.93 11.56 0.29
N LEU A 47 2.35 10.44 -0.13
CA LEU A 47 2.03 10.19 -1.54
C LEU A 47 1.05 11.23 -2.11
N GLN A 48 -0.01 11.59 -1.37
CA GLN A 48 -0.99 12.58 -1.84
C GLN A 48 -0.49 14.03 -1.73
N ASP A 49 -0.01 14.43 -0.55
CA ASP A 49 0.28 15.82 -0.21
C ASP A 49 1.63 16.28 -0.73
N GLU A 50 2.67 15.43 -0.64
CA GLU A 50 4.03 15.80 -1.04
C GLU A 50 4.36 15.34 -2.45
N MET A 51 4.04 14.09 -2.78
CA MET A 51 4.37 13.48 -4.07
C MET A 51 3.34 13.76 -5.16
N LYS A 52 2.19 14.37 -4.78
CA LYS A 52 1.09 14.76 -5.68
C LYS A 52 0.52 13.59 -6.48
N VAL A 53 0.47 12.40 -5.89
CA VAL A 53 -0.26 11.26 -6.46
C VAL A 53 -1.75 11.59 -6.40
N ARG A 54 -2.37 11.82 -7.56
CA ARG A 54 -3.78 12.19 -7.70
C ARG A 54 -4.70 11.04 -8.11
N SER A 55 -4.13 9.97 -8.64
CA SER A 55 -4.88 8.75 -8.93
C SER A 55 -5.49 8.19 -7.65
N PRO A 56 -6.57 7.39 -7.73
CA PRO A 56 -7.13 6.72 -6.55
C PRO A 56 -6.04 5.95 -5.80
N LEU A 57 -5.96 6.14 -4.48
CA LEU A 57 -4.91 5.57 -3.63
C LEU A 57 -5.53 4.84 -2.45
N VAL A 58 -5.09 3.60 -2.22
CA VAL A 58 -5.38 2.83 -1.01
C VAL A 58 -4.05 2.37 -0.43
N CYS A 59 -3.75 2.81 0.79
CA CYS A 59 -2.64 2.29 1.57
C CYS A 59 -3.20 1.40 2.67
N VAL A 60 -2.71 0.17 2.78
CA VAL A 60 -3.06 -0.75 3.87
C VAL A 60 -1.77 -1.26 4.51
N ASP A 61 -1.71 -1.25 5.83
CA ASP A 61 -0.56 -1.65 6.62
C ASP A 61 -0.83 -2.91 7.45
N GLN A 62 0.24 -3.39 8.10
CA GLN A 62 0.22 -4.55 8.98
C GLN A 62 -0.26 -5.83 8.27
N ILE A 63 -0.03 -5.93 6.97
CA ILE A 63 -0.31 -7.13 6.17
C ILE A 63 1.01 -7.79 5.80
N GLN A 64 1.18 -9.02 6.27
CA GLN A 64 2.26 -9.90 5.85
C GLN A 64 1.72 -10.85 4.78
N LEU A 65 2.39 -10.88 3.63
CA LEU A 65 2.06 -11.75 2.50
C LEU A 65 3.24 -12.69 2.24
N SER A 66 2.94 -13.92 1.86
CA SER A 66 3.87 -14.91 1.35
C SER A 66 3.71 -15.05 -0.16
N ASP A 67 4.62 -15.79 -0.80
CA ASP A 67 4.46 -16.17 -2.19
C ASP A 67 3.11 -16.89 -2.38
N LEU A 68 2.42 -16.57 -3.48
CA LEU A 68 1.11 -17.11 -3.84
C LEU A 68 -0.05 -16.67 -2.94
N ASP A 69 0.15 -15.65 -2.11
CA ASP A 69 -0.94 -14.93 -1.48
C ASP A 69 -1.56 -13.90 -2.43
N PHE A 70 -2.88 -13.83 -2.38
CA PHE A 70 -3.70 -12.83 -3.06
C PHE A 70 -4.47 -12.04 -2.00
N ILE A 71 -4.75 -10.78 -2.31
CA ILE A 71 -5.59 -9.93 -1.46
C ILE A 71 -6.86 -9.53 -2.18
N ASP A 72 -8.00 -9.67 -1.51
CA ASP A 72 -9.21 -8.95 -1.87
C ASP A 72 -9.31 -7.71 -1.00
N LEU A 73 -9.60 -6.57 -1.62
CA LEU A 73 -9.95 -5.33 -0.93
C LEU A 73 -11.45 -5.08 -1.03
N GLY A 74 -12.09 -4.91 0.12
CA GLY A 74 -13.47 -4.46 0.21
C GLY A 74 -13.64 -2.98 -0.11
N ALA A 75 -14.86 -2.47 0.09
CA ALA A 75 -15.11 -1.03 0.05
C ALA A 75 -14.53 -0.34 1.30
N VAL A 76 -14.11 0.91 1.15
CA VAL A 76 -13.72 1.77 2.28
C VAL A 76 -14.90 1.92 3.24
N LEU A 77 -14.64 1.77 4.54
CA LEU A 77 -15.57 2.09 5.62
C LEU A 77 -15.32 3.54 6.08
N PRO A 78 -16.10 4.53 5.60
CA PRO A 78 -15.71 5.95 5.68
C PRO A 78 -15.55 6.45 7.12
N GLU A 79 -16.38 5.96 8.04
CA GLU A 79 -16.36 6.37 9.45
C GLU A 79 -15.08 5.97 10.20
N LYS A 80 -14.36 4.98 9.66
CA LYS A 80 -13.15 4.42 10.28
C LYS A 80 -11.91 4.69 9.44
N GLY A 81 -12.06 5.06 8.17
CA GLY A 81 -10.94 5.22 7.25
C GLY A 81 -10.20 3.92 6.96
N VAL A 82 -10.85 2.76 7.16
CA VAL A 82 -10.26 1.43 6.97
C VAL A 82 -10.91 0.69 5.81
N VAL A 83 -10.20 -0.30 5.27
CA VAL A 83 -10.68 -1.20 4.22
C VAL A 83 -10.63 -2.64 4.74
N PRO A 84 -11.70 -3.44 4.63
CA PRO A 84 -11.64 -4.87 4.92
C PRO A 84 -10.72 -5.57 3.93
N VAL A 85 -9.79 -6.37 4.42
CA VAL A 85 -8.86 -7.15 3.59
C VAL A 85 -9.03 -8.64 3.86
N VAL A 86 -9.09 -9.43 2.79
CA VAL A 86 -9.06 -10.89 2.85
C VAL A 86 -7.77 -11.36 2.18
N VAL A 87 -6.95 -12.12 2.91
CA VAL A 87 -5.79 -12.81 2.34
C VAL A 87 -6.20 -14.21 1.92
N LYS A 88 -5.88 -14.57 0.68
CA LYS A 88 -6.16 -15.88 0.07
C LYS A 88 -4.85 -16.52 -0.33
N SER A 89 -4.51 -17.66 0.26
CA SER A 89 -3.30 -18.41 -0.07
C SER A 89 -3.62 -19.52 -1.07
N LEU A 90 -2.92 -19.57 -2.20
CA LEU A 90 -2.94 -20.74 -3.07
C LEU A 90 -1.93 -21.77 -2.56
N VAL A 91 -2.45 -22.90 -2.08
CA VAL A 91 -1.62 -24.03 -1.62
C VAL A 91 -1.61 -25.09 -2.69
N PHE A 92 -0.42 -25.44 -3.19
CA PHE A 92 -0.22 -26.56 -4.09
C PHE A 92 0.24 -27.77 -3.29
N SER A 93 -0.43 -28.91 -3.49
CA SER A 93 0.07 -30.19 -2.99
C SER A 93 1.17 -30.68 -3.93
N GLU A 94 2.37 -30.91 -3.42
CA GLU A 94 3.33 -31.74 -4.15
C GLU A 94 2.72 -33.15 -4.29
N ARG A 95 2.67 -33.66 -5.52
CA ARG A 95 2.46 -35.09 -5.73
C ARG A 95 3.76 -35.84 -5.48
#